data_AF-A0A842Y1G5-F1
#
_entry.id   AF-A0A842Y1G5-F1
#
_cell.length_a   1.000
_cell.length_b   1.000
_cell.length_c   1.000
_cell.angle_alpha   90.00
_cell.angle_beta   90.00
_cell.angle_gamma   90.00
#
_symmetry.space_group_name_H-M   'P 1'
#
loop_
_entity.id
_entity.type
_entity.pdbx_description
1 polymer ?
#
loop_
_entity_poly.entity_id
_entity_poly.type
_entity_poly.pdbx_seq_one_letter_code
_entity_poly.pdbx_strand_id
1 'polypeptide(L)' 'MKITEILKNSSYAIIFGFFGLIIGIWTADVIYMIALGNIDRETTRYVSLAIILLVIAASALIGFTRGKNLLESDTANSGQ' A
#
# COMPACT_ATOMS: atom_id res chain seq x y z
N MET A 1 2.21 19.61 -13.89
CA MET A 1 1.12 19.51 -12.88
C MET A 1 1.13 20.76 -12.03
N LYS A 2 -0.04 21.30 -11.67
CA LYS A 2 -0.12 22.41 -10.71
C LYS A 2 0.36 21.91 -9.34
N ILE A 3 1.02 22.76 -8.56
CA ILE A 3 1.52 22.42 -7.21
C ILE A 3 0.39 21.85 -6.33
N THR A 4 -0.83 22.38 -6.48
CA THR A 4 -2.03 21.91 -5.79
C THR A 4 -2.41 20.46 -6.12
N GLU A 5 -2.24 20.02 -7.37
CA GLU A 5 -2.48 18.63 -7.77
C GLU A 5 -1.42 17.69 -7.24
N ILE A 6 -0.15 18.12 -7.22
CA ILE A 6 0.94 17.34 -6.62
C ILE A 6 0.67 17.13 -5.13
N LEU A 7 0.24 18.19 -4.43
CA LEU A 7 -0.10 18.11 -3.00
C LEU A 7 -1.27 17.14 -2.75
N LYS A 8 -2.29 17.18 -3.62
CA LYS A 8 -3.44 16.27 -3.53
C LYS A 8 -3.05 14.82 -3.83
N ASN A 9 -2.30 14.57 -4.89
CA ASN A 9 -1.77 13.24 -5.22
C ASN A 9 -0.86 12.69 -4.12
N SER A 10 -0.07 13.54 -3.47
CA SER A 10 0.73 13.15 -2.30
C SER A 10 -0.15 12.73 -1.11
N SER A 11 -1.26 13.43 -0.84
CA SER A 11 -2.19 12.99 0.22
C SER A 11 -2.79 11.62 -0.06
N TYR A 12 -3.15 11.33 -1.31
CA TYR A 12 -3.63 10.01 -1.71
C TYR A 12 -2.54 8.94 -1.60
N ALA A 13 -1.31 9.26 -2.00
CA ALA A 13 -0.17 8.35 -1.85
C ALA A 13 0.07 7.97 -0.37
N ILE A 14 -0.08 8.92 0.55
CA ILE A 14 0.07 8.67 2.00
C ILE A 14 -1.03 7.73 2.49
N ILE A 15 -2.31 8.01 2.17
CA ILE A 15 -3.45 7.19 2.60
C ILE A 15 -3.29 5.76 2.08
N PHE A 16 -3.07 5.60 0.78
CA PHE A 16 -2.86 4.27 0.19
C PHE A 16 -1.58 3.60 0.69
N GLY A 17 -0.53 4.36 1.01
CA GLY A 17 0.69 3.84 1.64
C GLY A 17 0.42 3.24 3.02
N PHE A 18 -0.41 3.89 3.85
CA PHE A 18 -0.86 3.33 5.14
C PHE A 18 -1.69 2.06 4.97
N PHE A 19 -2.62 2.02 4.01
CA PHE A 19 -3.35 0.80 3.69
C PHE A 19 -2.42 -0.31 3.20
N GLY A 20 -1.45 0.03 2.35
CA GLY A 20 -0.40 -0.89 1.90
C GLY A 20 0.44 -1.43 3.05
N LEU A 21 0.73 -0.63 4.08
CA LEU A 21 1.46 -1.08 5.27
C LEU A 21 0.65 -2.12 6.06
N ILE A 22 -0.63 -1.87 6.31
CA ILE A 22 -1.52 -2.81 7.01
C ILE A 22 -1.62 -4.13 6.23
N ILE A 23 -1.89 -4.05 4.93
CA ILE A 23 -2.00 -5.22 4.04
C ILE A 23 -0.66 -5.94 3.95
N GLY A 24 0.46 -5.21 3.88
CA GLY A 24 1.80 -5.77 3.80
C GLY A 24 2.16 -6.57 5.04
N ILE A 25 1.86 -6.04 6.24
CA ILE A 25 2.07 -6.75 7.50
C ILE A 25 1.22 -8.03 7.54
N TRP A 26 -0.07 -7.93 7.19
CA TRP A 26 -0.96 -9.09 7.18
C TRP A 26 -0.52 -10.15 6.17
N THR A 27 -0.09 -9.73 4.98
CA THR A 27 0.42 -10.60 3.92
C THR A 27 1.70 -11.31 4.36
N ALA A 28 2.62 -10.59 5.00
CA ALA A 28 3.85 -11.17 5.51
C ALA A 28 3.59 -12.23 6.60
N ASP A 29 2.57 -12.00 7.45
CA ASP A 29 2.16 -12.94 8.49
C ASP A 29 1.54 -14.22 7.89
N VAL A 30 0.67 -14.07 6.88
CA VAL A 30 0.09 -15.20 6.14
C VAL A 30 1.17 -16.00 5.41
N ILE A 31 2.09 -15.33 4.74
CA ILE A 31 3.20 -15.97 4.02
C ILE A 31 4.13 -16.70 5.00
N TYR A 32 4.37 -16.11 6.18
CA TYR A 32 5.12 -16.78 7.24
C TYR A 32 4.45 -18.10 7.66
N MET A 33 3.15 -18.07 7.93
CA MET A 33 2.38 -19.23 8.35
C MET A 33 2.35 -20.34 7.28
N ILE A 34 2.29 -19.98 6.00
CA ILE A 34 2.09 -20.95 4.90
C ILE A 34 3.41 -21.50 4.37
N ALA A 35 4.44 -20.65 4.21
CA ALA A 35 5.61 -20.98 3.38
C ALA A 35 6.95 -20.87 4.09
N LEU A 36 7.07 -20.07 5.16
CA LEU A 36 8.36 -19.82 5.84
C LEU A 36 8.45 -20.41 7.25
N GLY A 37 7.44 -21.15 7.72
CA GLY A 37 7.45 -21.76 9.06
C GLY A 37 8.61 -22.73 9.33
N ASN A 38 9.28 -23.23 8.28
CA ASN A 38 10.42 -24.16 8.38
C ASN A 38 11.77 -23.53 7.96
N ILE A 39 11.81 -22.21 7.75
CA ILE A 39 13.01 -21.47 7.35
C ILE A 39 13.59 -20.75 8.57
N ASP A 40 14.91 -20.56 8.57
CA ASP A 40 15.60 -19.78 9.61
C ASP A 40 14.93 -18.44 9.89
N ARG A 41 14.77 -18.14 11.18
CA ARG A 41 14.06 -16.96 11.68
C ARG A 41 14.61 -15.65 11.12
N GLU A 42 15.90 -15.59 10.85
CA GLU A 42 16.55 -14.41 10.27
C GLU A 42 16.16 -14.19 8.81
N THR A 43 16.24 -15.24 7.98
CA THR A 43 15.85 -15.20 6.57
C THR A 43 14.39 -14.82 6.42
N THR A 44 13.51 -15.41 7.24
CA THR A 44 12.10 -15.06 7.29
C THR A 44 11.89 -13.58 7.58
N ARG A 45 12.62 -13.02 8.55
CA ARG A 45 12.50 -11.59 8.88
C ARG A 45 12.90 -10.69 7.72
N TYR A 46 13.97 -11.01 7.01
CA TYR A 46 14.39 -10.25 5.82
C TYR A 46 13.37 -10.36 4.68
N VAL A 47 12.84 -11.55 4.42
CA VAL A 47 11.83 -11.77 3.38
C VAL A 47 10.53 -11.03 3.71
N SER A 48 10.04 -11.12 4.95
CA SER A 48 8.84 -10.40 5.39
C SER A 48 9.01 -8.89 5.27
N LEU A 49 10.16 -8.33 5.66
CA LEU A 49 10.45 -6.91 5.48
C LEU A 49 10.48 -6.49 4.02
N ALA A 50 11.08 -7.30 3.15
CA ALA A 50 11.11 -7.04 1.72
C ALA A 50 9.70 -7.01 1.13
N ILE A 51 8.84 -7.96 1.50
CA ILE A 51 7.44 -8.01 1.06
C ILE A 51 6.67 -6.77 1.54
N ILE A 52 6.79 -6.42 2.82
CA ILE A 52 6.11 -5.24 3.38
C ILE A 52 6.52 -3.97 2.63
N LEU A 53 7.83 -3.78 2.39
CA LEU A 53 8.33 -2.62 1.65
C LEU A 53 7.82 -2.57 0.21
N LEU A 54 7.77 -3.72 -0.47
CA LEU A 54 7.24 -3.82 -1.84
C LEU A 54 5.75 -3.46 -1.88
N VAL A 55 4.95 -3.97 -0.94
CA VAL A 55 3.51 -3.68 -0.88
C VAL A 55 3.28 -2.19 -0.59
N ILE A 56 3.99 -1.60 0.37
CA ILE A 56 3.90 -0.17 0.69
C ILE A 56 4.23 0.68 -0.54
N ALA A 57 5.34 0.37 -1.21
CA ALA A 57 5.78 1.10 -2.40
C ALA A 57 4.75 1.00 -3.53
N ALA A 58 4.23 -0.21 -3.81
CA ALA A 58 3.21 -0.44 -4.83
C ALA A 58 1.91 0.31 -4.51
N SER A 59 1.41 0.20 -3.28
CA SER A 59 0.19 0.90 -2.85
C SER A 59 0.36 2.42 -2.88
N ALA A 60 1.49 2.95 -2.43
CA ALA A 60 1.77 4.38 -2.51
C ALA A 60 1.82 4.88 -3.96
N LEU A 61 2.42 4.10 -4.88
CA LEU A 61 2.45 4.43 -6.31
C LEU A 61 1.05 4.45 -6.92
N ILE A 62 0.21 3.48 -6.54
CA ILE A 62 -1.20 3.40 -6.96
C ILE A 62 -1.98 4.60 -6.40
N GLY A 63 -1.80 4.95 -5.12
CA GLY A 63 -2.42 6.13 -4.52
C GLY A 63 -2.00 7.43 -5.20
N PHE A 64 -0.72 7.57 -5.55
CA PHE A 64 -0.20 8.74 -6.24
C PHE A 64 -0.75 8.89 -7.66
N THR A 65 -0.83 7.80 -8.41
CA THR A 65 -1.21 7.82 -9.84
C THR A 65 -2.70 7.70 -10.07
N ARG A 66 -3.41 6.93 -9.24
CA ARG A 66 -4.83 6.59 -9.40
C ARG A 66 -5.71 7.00 -8.23
N GLY A 67 -5.16 7.50 -7.13
CA GLY A 67 -5.93 7.85 -5.94
C GLY A 67 -6.99 8.92 -6.18
N LYS A 68 -6.70 9.90 -7.06
CA LYS A 68 -7.69 10.90 -7.48
C LYS A 68 -8.92 10.24 -8.13
N ASN A 69 -8.72 9.32 -9.07
CA ASN A 69 -9.80 8.64 -9.76
C ASN A 69 -10.57 7.65 -8.87
N LEU A 70 -9.96 7.10 -7.84
CA LEU A 70 -10.59 6.12 -6.94
C LEU A 70 -11.37 6.78 -5.79
N LEU A 71 -10.92 7.94 -5.31
CA LEU A 71 -11.54 8.62 -4.17
C LEU A 71 -12.49 9.75 -4.58
N GLU A 72 -12.27 10.38 -5.73
CA GLU A 72 -13.17 11.43 -6.24
C GLU A 72 -14.32 10.86 -7.08
N SER A 73 -14.20 9.66 -7.66
CA SER A 73 -15.30 9.04 -8.41
C SER A 73 -16.50 8.70 -7.54
N ASP A 74 -16.27 8.30 -6.28
CA ASP A 74 -17.35 8.02 -5.33
C ASP A 74 -18.02 9.29 -4.82
N THR A 75 -17.29 10.40 -4.71
CA THR A 75 -17.88 11.69 -4.28
C THR A 75 -18.72 12.35 -5.37
N ALA A 76 -18.53 12.00 -6.65
CA ALA A 76 -19.37 12.47 -7.74
C ALA A 76 -20.69 11.68 -7.88
N ASN A 77 -20.77 10.45 -7.34
CA ASN A 77 -21.94 9.58 -7.48
C ASN A 77 -22.87 9.59 -6.25
N SER A 78 -22.42 10.11 -5.10
CA SER A 78 -23.27 10.26 -3.90
C SER A 78 -24.16 11.51 -3.92
N GLY A 79 -24.26 12.21 -5.06
CA GLY A 79 -25.00 13.46 -5.23
C GLY A 79 -26.13 13.40 -6.27
N GLN A 80 -26.52 12.20 -6.74
CA GLN A 80 -27.73 12.00 -7.55
C GLN A 80 -28.78 11.20 -6.78
#